data_AF-A0A9W3KF20-F1
#
_entry.id   AF-A0A9W3KF20-F1
#
_cell.length_a   1.000
_cell.length_b   1.000
_cell.length_c   1.000
_cell.angle_alpha   90.00
_cell.angle_beta   90.00
_cell.angle_gamma   90.00
#
_symmetry.space_group_name_H-M   'P 1'
#
loop_
_entity.id
_entity.type
_entity.pdbx_description
1 polymer ?
#
loop_
_entity_poly.entity_id
_entity_poly.type
_entity_poly.pdbx_seq_one_letter_code
_entity_poly.pdbx_strand_id
1 'polypeptide(L)' 'MVNEQNIGMTWVLYHESDMQNYVACGENEGNVIKGKFTAKPGKYYLNVYKFDDKNGEYSLLVK' A
#
# COMPACT_ATOMS: atom_id res chain seq x y z
N MET A 1 4.14 -5.61 -0.08
CA MET A 1 3.36 -6.11 1.06
C MET A 1 2.98 -7.55 0.77
N VAL A 2 3.07 -8.44 1.75
CA VAL A 2 2.55 -9.82 1.65
C VAL A 2 1.22 -9.86 2.40
N ASN A 3 0.16 -10.30 1.72
CA ASN A 3 -1.18 -10.50 2.26
C ASN A 3 -1.36 -11.98 2.60
N GLU A 4 -1.11 -12.36 3.84
CA GLU A 4 -0.91 -13.75 4.26
C GLU A 4 -2.17 -14.62 4.04
N GLN A 5 -3.36 -14.01 4.06
CA GLN A 5 -4.65 -14.71 3.90
C GLN A 5 -5.41 -14.32 2.62
N ASN A 6 -4.79 -13.59 1.68
CA ASN A 6 -5.43 -13.12 0.45
C ASN A 6 -6.79 -12.43 0.68
N ILE A 7 -6.88 -11.60 1.72
CA ILE A 7 -8.09 -10.80 1.98
C ILE A 7 -8.17 -9.61 1.01
N GLY A 8 -9.36 -9.03 0.87
CA GLY A 8 -9.59 -7.78 0.16
C GLY A 8 -8.93 -6.62 0.89
N MET A 9 -7.67 -6.34 0.54
CA MET A 9 -6.90 -5.21 1.07
C MET A 9 -5.98 -4.63 0.01
N THR A 10 -5.55 -3.38 0.21
CA THR A 10 -4.54 -2.74 -0.62
C THR A 10 -3.82 -1.64 0.16
N TRP A 11 -2.93 -0.92 -0.51
CA TRP A 11 -2.29 0.27 0.03
C TRP A 11 -2.25 1.39 -1.00
N VAL A 12 -2.23 2.62 -0.50
CA VAL A 12 -2.00 3.84 -1.28
C VAL A 12 -0.97 4.71 -0.56
N LEU A 13 -0.19 5.47 -1.34
CA LEU A 13 0.90 6.30 -0.82
C LEU A 13 0.66 7.77 -1.17
N TYR A 14 0.81 8.64 -0.17
CA TYR A 14 0.70 10.09 -0.32
C TYR A 14 2.03 10.77 0.01
N HIS A 15 2.30 11.90 -0.63
CA HIS A 15 3.37 12.81 -0.24
C HIS A 15 2.80 13.88 0.69
N GLU A 16 3.57 14.37 1.67
CA GLU A 16 3.08 15.37 2.63
C GLU A 16 2.54 16.67 2.00
N SER A 17 2.98 16.99 0.78
CA SER A 17 2.51 18.16 0.03
C SER A 17 1.14 17.97 -0.62
N ASP A 18 0.63 16.74 -0.74
CA ASP A 18 -0.64 16.42 -1.38
C ASP A 18 -1.26 15.16 -0.77
N MET A 19 -2.20 15.38 0.15
CA MET A 19 -2.95 14.32 0.81
C MET A 19 -4.24 13.93 0.08
N GLN A 20 -4.55 14.57 -1.06
CA GLN A 20 -5.74 14.25 -1.86
C GLN A 20 -5.38 13.27 -2.99
N ASN A 21 -4.22 13.43 -3.61
CA ASN A 21 -3.77 12.57 -4.71
C ASN A 21 -2.67 11.61 -4.24
N TYR A 22 -2.88 10.31 -4.46
CA TYR A 22 -1.85 9.32 -4.20
C TYR A 22 -0.78 9.37 -5.30
N VAL A 23 0.48 9.19 -4.92
CA VAL A 23 1.63 9.13 -5.83
C VAL A 23 1.94 7.71 -6.30
N ALA A 24 1.43 6.71 -5.58
CA ALA A 24 1.53 5.30 -5.91
C ALA A 24 0.41 4.51 -5.23
N CYS A 25 0.05 3.38 -5.82
CA CYS A 25 -0.89 2.42 -5.25
C CYS A 25 -0.36 0.99 -5.40
N GLY A 26 -0.93 0.08 -4.61
CA GLY A 26 -0.61 -1.33 -4.65
C GLY A 26 -1.21 -2.05 -5.85
N GLU A 27 -0.36 -2.80 -6.55
CA GLU A 27 -0.73 -3.73 -7.62
C GLU A 27 -0.62 -5.17 -7.11
N ASN A 28 -1.64 -5.98 -7.39
CA ASN A 28 -1.71 -7.37 -6.97
C ASN A 28 -0.88 -8.27 -7.89
N GLU A 29 -0.01 -9.09 -7.29
CA GLU A 29 0.70 -10.19 -7.91
C GLU A 29 0.58 -11.42 -6.99
N GLY A 30 -0.51 -12.17 -7.16
CA GLY A 30 -0.87 -13.24 -6.24
C GLY A 30 -1.19 -12.70 -4.84
N ASN A 31 -0.50 -13.21 -3.82
CA ASN A 31 -0.62 -12.75 -2.44
C ASN A 31 0.28 -11.54 -2.11
N VAL A 32 1.06 -11.06 -3.08
CA VAL A 32 1.94 -9.90 -2.91
C VAL A 32 1.28 -8.67 -3.52
N ILE A 33 1.17 -7.60 -2.74
CA ILE A 33 0.74 -6.28 -3.22
C ILE A 33 1.96 -5.37 -3.28
N LYS A 34 2.44 -5.08 -4.48
CA LYS A 34 3.69 -4.36 -4.73
C LYS A 34 3.45 -3.07 -5.51
N GLY A 35 4.46 -2.22 -5.56
CA GLY A 35 4.43 -0.98 -6.30
C GLY A 35 5.82 -0.36 -6.31
N LYS A 36 6.10 0.43 -7.33
CA LYS A 36 7.37 1.13 -7.50
C LYS A 36 7.09 2.51 -8.07
N PHE A 37 7.73 3.52 -7.51
CA PHE A 37 7.65 4.88 -8.02
C PHE A 37 8.97 5.61 -7.74
N THR A 38 9.22 6.70 -8.46
CA THR A 38 10.37 7.57 -8.20
C THR A 38 9.98 8.59 -7.14
N ALA A 39 10.55 8.48 -5.94
CA ALA A 39 10.27 9.41 -4.84
C ALA A 39 11.04 10.72 -5.01
N LYS A 40 10.36 11.83 -4.71
CA LYS A 40 11.01 13.11 -4.41
C LYS A 40 11.31 13.22 -2.89
N PRO A 41 12.27 14.05 -2.45
CA PRO A 41 12.53 14.24 -1.03
C PRO A 41 11.31 14.76 -0.28
N GLY A 42 11.08 14.26 0.93
CA GLY A 42 9.97 14.67 1.80
C GLY A 42 9.42 13.51 2.62
N LYS A 43 8.40 13.82 3.43
CA LYS A 43 7.66 12.83 4.21
C LYS A 43 6.54 12.21 3.37
N TYR A 44 6.32 10.92 3.59
CA TYR A 44 5.26 10.15 2.94
C TYR A 44 4.35 9.48 3.97
N TYR A 45 3.10 9.28 3.57
CA TYR A 45 2.08 8.58 4.34
C TYR A 45 1.59 7.38 3.55
N LEU A 46 1.87 6.18 4.05
CA LEU A 46 1.37 4.93 3.50
C LEU A 46 0.08 4.54 4.25
N ASN A 47 -1.04 4.47 3.54
CA ASN A 47 -2.30 4.02 4.08
C ASN A 47 -2.58 2.59 3.61
N VAL A 48 -2.62 1.64 4.55
CA VAL A 48 -2.97 0.24 4.29
C VAL A 48 -4.38 0.00 4.84
N TYR A 49 -5.29 -0.51 4.02
CA TYR A 49 -6.69 -0.69 4.41
C TYR A 49 -7.29 -1.93 3.78
N LYS A 50 -8.32 -2.47 4.44
CA LYS A 50 -9.16 -3.56 3.92
C LYS A 50 -10.48 -3.02 3.38
N PHE A 51 -11.06 -3.73 2.43
CA PHE A 51 -12.35 -3.44 1.80
C PHE A 51 -13.24 -4.68 1.71
N ASP A 52 -12.86 -5.77 2.40
CA ASP A 52 -13.74 -6.90 2.67
C ASP A 52 -13.91 -7.13 4.18
N ASP A 53 -14.82 -8.04 4.54
CA ASP A 53 -15.17 -8.34 5.93
C ASP A 53 -14.21 -9.34 6.60
N LYS A 54 -13.18 -9.81 5.89
CA LYS A 54 -12.24 -10.80 6.42
C LYS A 54 -11.22 -10.13 7.35
N ASN A 55 -10.65 -10.94 8.23
CA ASN A 55 -9.50 -10.57 9.03
C ASN A 55 -8.26 -11.22 8.45
N GLY A 56 -7.13 -10.54 8.57
CA GLY A 56 -5.86 -11.01 8.05
C GLY A 56 -4.69 -10.20 8.60
N GLU A 57 -3.52 -10.71 8.34
CA GLU A 57 -2.23 -10.14 8.71
C GLU A 57 -1.46 -9.79 7.44
N TYR A 58 -0.54 -8.85 7.57
CA TYR A 58 0.32 -8.47 6.45
C TYR A 58 1.74 -8.16 6.91
N SER A 59 2.69 -8.43 6.02
CA SER A 59 4.08 -8.04 6.16
C SER A 59 4.42 -6.88 5.22
N LEU A 60 4.92 -5.78 5.75
CA LEU A 60 5.31 -4.59 4.98
C LEU A 60 6.83 -4.48 4.87
N LEU A 61 7.31 -4.23 3.65
CA LEU A 61 8.71 -3.99 3.35
C LEU A 61 8.82 -2.76 2.43
N VAL A 62 9.58 -1.76 2.87
CA VAL A 62 9.92 -0.57 2.10
C VAL A 62 11.41 -0.64 1.78
N LYS A 63 11.78 -0.46 0.51
CA LYS A 63 13.15 -0.57 -0.02
C LYS A 63 13.50 0.63 -0.88
#